data_AF-A0A1A2LAG5-F1
#
_entry.id   AF-A0A1A2LAG5-F1
#
_cell.length_a   1.000
_cell.length_b   1.000
_cell.length_c   1.000
_cell.angle_alpha   90.00
_cell.angle_beta   90.00
_cell.angle_gamma   90.00
#
_symmetry.space_group_name_H-M   'P 1'
#
loop_
_entity.id
_entity.type
_entity.pdbx_description
1 polymer ?
#
loop_
_entity_poly.entity_id
_entity_poly.type
_entity_poly.pdbx_seq_one_letter_code
_entity_poly.pdbx_strand_id
1 'polypeptide(L)'
;MRLSDDDIEHLLFAVNEALSFRQRHHMPILPWMIPLANRFNLTSLTSGMSPTGHESDSGSSALESSLIGTNEAADLLGLSTRQVRRLTADLDGENISGRIVFKRSTVTEYAQERRHGR
;
A
#
# COMPACT_ATOMS: atom_id res chain seq x y z
N MET A 1 -7.68 23.80 -13.18
CA MET A 1 -6.57 23.32 -12.32
C MET A 1 -6.19 21.95 -12.86
N ARG A 2 -4.96 21.78 -13.36
CA ARG A 2 -4.47 20.45 -13.77
C ARG A 2 -3.79 19.85 -12.54
N LEU A 3 -4.24 18.66 -12.15
CA LEU A 3 -3.59 17.88 -11.10
C LEU A 3 -2.29 17.33 -11.67
N SER A 4 -1.21 17.40 -10.90
CA SER A 4 0.05 16.72 -11.24
C SER A 4 -0.15 15.20 -11.16
N ASP A 5 0.71 14.44 -11.82
CA ASP A 5 0.70 12.97 -11.72
C ASP A 5 0.94 12.52 -10.27
N ASP A 6 1.86 13.16 -9.55
CA ASP A 6 2.01 13.00 -8.10
C ASP A 6 0.70 13.25 -7.35
N ASP A 7 -0.04 14.32 -7.67
CA ASP A 7 -1.29 14.63 -6.97
C ASP A 7 -2.33 13.52 -7.18
N ILE A 8 -2.33 12.90 -8.37
CA ILE A 8 -3.22 11.78 -8.70
C ILE A 8 -2.87 10.55 -7.86
N GLU A 9 -1.58 10.26 -7.65
CA GLU A 9 -1.14 9.16 -6.78
C GLU A 9 -1.51 9.41 -5.32
N HIS A 10 -1.26 10.61 -4.81
CA HIS A 10 -1.64 11.00 -3.45
C HIS A 10 -3.17 10.90 -3.24
N LEU A 11 -3.96 11.30 -4.25
CA LEU A 11 -5.42 11.19 -4.22
C LEU A 11 -5.88 9.73 -4.26
N LEU A 12 -5.28 8.89 -5.11
CA LEU A 12 -5.59 7.45 -5.16
C LEU A 12 -5.32 6.79 -3.80
N PHE A 13 -4.17 7.08 -3.19
CA PHE A 13 -3.82 6.59 -1.87
C PHE A 13 -4.85 7.03 -0.82
N ALA A 14 -5.21 8.32 -0.79
CA ALA A 14 -6.19 8.85 0.16
C ALA A 14 -7.58 8.21 0.01
N VAL A 15 -8.03 7.96 -1.22
CA VAL A 15 -9.33 7.30 -1.48
C VAL A 15 -9.29 5.84 -1.04
N ASN A 16 -8.22 5.09 -1.34
CA ASN A 16 -8.06 3.70 -0.91
C ASN A 16 -7.98 3.57 0.61
N GLU A 17 -7.35 4.53 1.29
CA GLU A 17 -7.33 4.58 2.74
C GLU A 17 -8.73 4.84 3.30
N ALA A 18 -9.49 5.77 2.73
CA ALA A 18 -10.85 6.07 3.17
C ALA A 18 -11.78 4.85 2.99
N LEU A 19 -11.61 4.09 1.91
CA LEU A 19 -12.28 2.81 1.71
C LEU A 19 -11.89 1.78 2.77
N SER A 20 -10.59 1.59 2.99
CA SER A 20 -10.04 0.66 3.98
C SER A 20 -10.46 1.01 5.40
N PHE A 21 -10.53 2.30 5.74
CA PHE A 21 -11.01 2.78 7.03
C PHE A 21 -12.49 2.43 7.22
N ARG A 22 -13.34 2.72 6.23
CA ARG A 22 -14.78 2.40 6.30
C ARG A 22 -15.03 0.90 6.43
N GLN A 23 -14.31 0.08 5.67
CA GLN A 23 -14.40 -1.38 5.77
C GLN A 23 -14.03 -1.87 7.19
N ARG A 24 -12.92 -1.37 7.75
CA ARG A 24 -12.45 -1.75 9.09
C ARG A 24 -13.39 -1.33 10.22
N HIS A 25 -14.04 -0.19 10.07
CA HIS A 25 -14.98 0.33 11.08
C HIS A 25 -16.44 -0.08 10.82
N HIS A 26 -16.67 -1.02 9.90
CA HIS A 26 -18.01 -1.47 9.49
C HIS A 26 -18.94 -0.30 9.10
N MET A 27 -18.35 0.78 8.57
CA MET A 27 -19.09 1.92 8.09
C MET A 27 -19.51 1.67 6.64
N PRO A 28 -20.70 2.14 6.23
CA PRO A 28 -21.14 2.00 4.86
C PRO A 28 -20.15 2.70 3.92
N ILE A 29 -19.74 1.98 2.87
CA ILE A 29 -18.95 2.54 1.77
C ILE A 29 -19.89 3.42 0.95
N LEU A 30 -19.51 4.68 0.75
CA LEU A 30 -20.33 5.59 -0.05
C LEU A 30 -20.25 5.19 -1.53
N PRO A 31 -21.37 5.15 -2.28
CA PRO A 31 -21.40 4.65 -3.65
C PRO A 31 -20.46 5.36 -4.62
N TRP A 32 -20.11 6.62 -4.35
CA TRP A 32 -19.21 7.41 -5.18
C TRP A 32 -17.73 7.09 -4.97
N MET A 33 -17.35 6.41 -3.89
CA MET A 33 -15.95 6.18 -3.54
C MET A 33 -15.26 5.15 -4.45
N ILE A 34 -15.97 4.07 -4.78
CA ILE A 34 -15.48 3.02 -5.68
C ILE A 34 -15.24 3.56 -7.10
N PRO A 35 -16.20 4.23 -7.77
CA PRO A 35 -15.96 4.77 -9.10
C PRO A 35 -14.90 5.88 -9.10
N LEU A 36 -14.75 6.62 -8.01
CA LEU A 36 -13.70 7.63 -7.88
C LEU A 36 -12.30 6.99 -7.82
N ALA A 37 -12.13 5.93 -7.02
CA ALA A 37 -10.88 5.16 -6.95
C ALA A 37 -10.50 4.59 -8.33
N ASN A 38 -11.46 4.01 -9.04
CA ASN A 38 -11.25 3.47 -10.38
C ASN A 38 -10.82 4.55 -11.39
N ARG A 39 -11.37 5.76 -11.30
CA ARG A 39 -10.97 6.88 -12.17
C ARG A 39 -9.54 7.32 -11.92
N PHE A 40 -9.10 7.39 -10.66
CA PHE A 40 -7.72 7.75 -10.35
C PHE A 40 -6.75 6.64 -10.71
N ASN A 41 -7.12 5.37 -10.49
CA ASN A 41 -6.33 4.22 -10.93
C ASN A 41 -6.14 4.24 -12.45
N LEU A 42 -7.20 4.44 -13.23
CA LEU A 42 -7.11 4.60 -14.68
C LEU A 42 -6.24 5.79 -15.10
N THR A 43 -6.30 6.91 -14.39
CA THR A 43 -5.49 8.10 -14.72
C THR A 43 -4.01 7.85 -14.43
N SER A 44 -3.68 7.26 -13.28
CA SER A 44 -2.32 6.84 -12.91
C SER A 44 -1.75 5.82 -13.91
N LEU A 45 -2.56 4.83 -14.32
CA LEU A 45 -2.21 3.83 -15.34
C LEU A 45 -1.89 4.46 -16.71
N THR A 46 -2.60 5.52 -17.10
CA THR A 46 -2.44 6.15 -18.42
C THR A 46 -1.24 7.11 -18.48
N SER A 47 -0.78 7.64 -17.34
CA SER A 47 0.40 8.53 -17.24
C SER A 47 1.74 7.81 -17.18
N GLY A 48 1.77 6.47 -17.31
CA GLY A 48 3.01 5.73 -17.58
C GLY A 48 3.78 5.24 -16.35
N MET A 49 3.16 5.17 -15.17
CA MET A 49 3.75 4.51 -13.98
C MET A 49 2.78 3.51 -13.36
N SER A 50 2.95 2.26 -13.80
CA SER A 50 2.66 0.96 -13.17
C SER A 50 1.27 0.62 -12.58
N PRO A 51 0.72 -0.58 -12.88
CA PRO A 51 -0.59 -1.02 -12.42
C PRO A 51 -0.52 -1.61 -11.01
N THR A 52 -1.03 -0.89 -10.01
CA THR A 52 -1.33 -1.50 -8.71
C THR A 52 -2.85 -1.51 -8.52
N GLY A 53 -3.52 -2.27 -9.38
CA GLY A 53 -4.89 -2.70 -9.18
C GLY A 53 -4.93 -3.67 -8.01
N HIS A 54 -5.73 -3.33 -7.00
CA HIS A 54 -6.06 -4.20 -5.88
C HIS A 54 -6.93 -5.36 -6.38
N GLU A 55 -6.32 -6.35 -7.03
CA GLU A 55 -6.96 -7.63 -7.30
C GLU A 55 -6.43 -8.63 -6.28
N SER A 56 -7.32 -9.02 -5.37
CA SER A 56 -7.16 -10.22 -4.57
C SER A 56 -7.21 -11.40 -5.54
N ASP A 57 -6.08 -11.77 -6.13
CA ASP A 57 -5.94 -13.09 -6.74
C ASP A 57 -4.54 -13.65 -6.54
N SER A 58 -4.52 -14.94 -6.24
CA SER A 58 -3.31 -15.70 -6.01
C SER A 58 -2.44 -15.72 -7.26
N GLY A 59 -1.26 -15.11 -7.18
CA GLY A 59 -0.10 -15.59 -7.92
C GLY A 59 0.48 -14.66 -8.98
N SER A 60 1.81 -14.50 -8.84
CA SER A 60 2.79 -14.19 -9.89
C SER A 60 3.24 -12.73 -10.05
N SER A 61 4.48 -12.52 -9.60
CA SER A 61 5.54 -11.70 -10.18
C SER A 61 5.20 -10.35 -10.84
N ALA A 62 5.35 -9.28 -10.07
CA ALA A 62 5.87 -8.01 -10.58
C ALA A 62 6.62 -7.28 -9.47
N LEU A 63 7.95 -7.35 -9.53
CA LEU A 63 8.90 -6.73 -8.62
C LEU A 63 9.21 -5.30 -9.11
N GLU A 64 8.43 -4.28 -8.74
CA GLU A 64 8.91 -2.88 -8.83
C GLU A 64 8.36 -2.02 -7.69
N SER A 65 9.26 -1.64 -6.78
CA SER A 65 9.29 -0.46 -5.91
C SER A 65 7.98 0.15 -5.36
N SER A 66 7.00 -0.66 -4.97
CA SER A 66 5.80 -0.16 -4.29
C SER A 66 6.08 0.12 -2.80
N LEU A 67 5.74 1.33 -2.33
CA LEU A 67 5.74 1.68 -0.90
C LEU A 67 4.46 1.14 -0.25
N ILE A 68 4.61 0.40 0.84
CA ILE A 68 3.51 -0.25 1.56
C ILE A 68 3.37 0.31 2.96
N GLY A 69 2.14 0.33 3.47
CA GLY A 69 1.86 0.79 4.83
C GLY A 69 2.19 -0.25 5.91
N THR A 70 2.16 0.17 7.17
CA THR A 70 2.41 -0.73 8.32
C THR A 70 1.49 -1.95 8.37
N ASN A 71 0.24 -1.83 7.92
CA ASN A 71 -0.70 -2.96 7.93
C ASN A 71 -0.33 -4.01 6.88
N GLU A 72 -0.06 -3.57 5.66
CA GLU A 72 0.33 -4.45 4.56
C GLU A 72 1.67 -5.12 4.85
N ALA A 73 2.63 -4.40 5.44
CA ALA A 73 3.87 -4.98 5.92
C ALA A 73 3.63 -6.02 7.05
N ALA A 74 2.63 -5.82 7.91
CA ALA A 74 2.27 -6.76 8.96
C ALA A 74 1.71 -8.07 8.39
N ASP A 75 0.86 -7.96 7.36
CA ASP A 75 0.31 -9.12 6.66
C ASP A 75 1.42 -9.91 5.93
N LEU A 76 2.35 -9.23 5.25
CA LEU A 76 3.49 -9.88 4.59
C LEU A 76 4.43 -10.58 5.56
N LEU A 77 4.68 -9.98 6.73
CA LEU A 77 5.56 -10.55 7.76
C LEU A 77 4.85 -11.58 8.66
N GLY A 78 3.51 -11.68 8.59
CA GLY A 78 2.71 -12.47 9.52
C GLY A 78 2.83 -11.99 10.97
N LEU A 79 3.02 -10.68 11.17
CA LEU A 79 3.23 -10.06 12.48
C LEU A 79 2.09 -9.11 12.82
N SER A 80 2.02 -8.69 14.08
CA SER A 80 1.16 -7.57 14.44
C SER A 80 1.73 -6.23 13.95
N THR A 81 0.87 -5.28 13.65
CA THR A 81 1.25 -3.90 13.28
C THR A 81 2.15 -3.22 14.31
N ARG A 82 1.97 -3.56 15.60
CA ARG A 82 2.84 -3.08 16.69
C ARG A 82 4.26 -3.63 16.58
N GLN A 83 4.43 -4.88 16.16
CA GLN A 83 5.75 -5.47 15.94
C GLN A 83 6.42 -4.87 14.70
N VAL A 84 5.67 -4.65 13.61
CA VAL A 84 6.21 -3.98 12.41
C VAL A 84 6.71 -2.56 12.73
N ARG A 85 5.97 -1.80 13.55
CA ARG A 85 6.43 -0.48 14.03
C ARG A 85 7.71 -0.53 14.86
N ARG A 86 8.02 -1.66 15.50
CA ARG A 86 9.29 -1.84 16.21
C ARG A 86 10.42 -2.20 15.27
N LEU A 87 10.11 -2.94 14.20
CA LEU A 87 11.02 -3.29 13.12
C LEU A 87 11.21 -2.13 12.12
N THR A 88 10.76 -0.91 12.46
CA THR A 88 10.86 0.22 11.54
C THR A 88 12.29 0.55 11.14
N ALA A 89 13.23 0.46 12.08
CA ALA A 89 14.65 0.65 11.78
C ALA A 89 15.24 -0.49 10.94
N ASP A 90 14.72 -1.71 11.08
CA ASP A 90 15.24 -2.89 10.38
C ASP A 90 14.67 -3.03 8.95
N LEU A 91 13.50 -2.45 8.69
CA LEU A 91 12.77 -2.55 7.42
C LEU A 91 12.92 -1.30 6.55
N ASP A 92 13.89 -0.43 6.85
CA ASP A 92 14.08 0.88 6.23
C ASP A 92 12.77 1.68 6.15
N GLY A 93 12.04 1.72 7.27
CA GLY A 93 10.75 2.41 7.33
C GLY A 93 10.92 3.92 7.27
N GLU A 94 10.28 4.54 6.29
CA GLU A 94 10.31 5.98 6.07
C GLU A 94 9.06 6.63 6.66
N ASN A 95 9.21 7.81 7.28
CA ASN A 95 8.09 8.59 7.78
C ASN A 95 7.64 9.61 6.73
N ILE A 96 6.52 9.34 6.07
CA ILE A 96 5.88 10.24 5.10
C ILE A 96 4.62 10.79 5.74
N SER A 97 4.56 12.11 5.92
CA SER A 97 3.38 12.83 6.43
C SER A 97 2.82 12.27 7.77
N GLY A 98 3.72 11.88 8.68
CA GLY A 98 3.34 11.36 10.01
C GLY A 98 2.98 9.88 10.02
N ARG A 99 3.24 9.15 8.93
CA ARG A 99 2.95 7.72 8.78
C ARG A 99 4.19 6.98 8.33
N ILE A 100 4.38 5.79 8.90
CA ILE A 100 5.51 4.92 8.56
C ILE A 100 5.11 4.06 7.37
N VAL A 101 5.85 4.21 6.28
CA VAL A 101 5.77 3.41 5.06
C VAL A 101 7.06 2.59 4.90
N PHE A 102 6.98 1.51 4.15
CA PHE A 102 8.08 0.56 3.95
C PHE A 102 8.22 0.24 2.48
N LYS A 103 9.44 -0.06 2.03
CA LYS A 103 9.63 -0.62 0.68
C LYS A 103 9.17 -2.07 0.69
N ARG A 104 8.25 -2.43 -0.21
CA ARG A 104 7.74 -3.80 -0.32
C ARG A 104 8.84 -4.83 -0.55
N SER A 105 9.84 -4.47 -1.36
CA SER A 105 11.01 -5.33 -1.63
C SER A 105 11.76 -5.65 -0.33
N THR A 106 12.11 -4.64 0.45
CA THR A 106 12.81 -4.79 1.75
C THR A 106 12.00 -5.66 2.72
N VAL A 107 10.68 -5.44 2.82
CA VAL A 107 9.82 -6.24 3.70
C VAL A 107 9.73 -7.71 3.24
N THR A 108 9.71 -7.93 1.93
CA THR A 108 9.66 -9.28 1.35
C THR A 108 10.99 -10.02 1.54
N GLU A 109 12.12 -9.35 1.31
CA GLU A 109 13.46 -9.90 1.56
C GLU A 109 13.63 -10.27 3.03
N TYR A 110 13.26 -9.36 3.94
CA TYR A 110 13.28 -9.62 5.37
C TYR A 110 12.42 -10.82 5.78
N ALA A 111 11.23 -10.98 5.16
CA ALA A 111 10.37 -12.13 5.39
C ALA A 111 11.02 -13.45 4.93
N GLN A 112 11.75 -13.43 3.82
CA GLN A 112 12.46 -14.60 3.30
C GLN A 112 13.67 -14.97 4.16
N GLU A 113 14.50 -13.99 4.52
CA GLU A 113 15.66 -14.22 5.41
C GLU A 113 15.23 -14.82 6.74
N ARG A 114 14.15 -14.29 7.33
CA ARG A 114 13.61 -14.80 8.59
C ARG A 114 13.09 -16.24 8.51
N ARG A 115 12.62 -16.68 7.33
CA ARG A 115 12.17 -18.06 7.10
C ARG A 115 13.35 -19.02 6.87
N HIS A 116 14.44 -18.56 6.26
CA HIS A 116 15.62 -19.39 5.95
C HIS A 116 16.64 -19.45 7.09
N GLY A 117 16.61 -18.53 8.05
CA GLY A 117 17.54 -18.49 9.20
C GLY A 117 17.15 -19.36 10.41
N ARG A 118 16.43 -20.47 10.23
CA ARG A 118 16.04 -21.37 11.33
C ARG A 118 16.44 -22.82 11.10
#